data_AF-A0A920P8K7-F1
#
_entry.id   AF-A0A920P8K7-F1
#
_cell.length_a   1.000
_cell.length_b   1.000
_cell.length_c   1.000
_cell.angle_alpha   90.00
_cell.angle_beta   90.00
_cell.angle_gamma   90.00
#
_symmetry.space_group_name_H-M   'P 1'
#
loop_
_entity.id
_entity.type
_entity.pdbx_description
1 polymer ?
#
loop_
_entity_poly.entity_id
_entity_poly.type
_entity_poly.pdbx_seq_one_letter_code
_entity_poly.pdbx_strand_id
1 'polypeptide(L)' 'MNTKLVSQTGLSILASGGVTKLDDLIELQTIGVEGAILGRSLYTGDIDLSEAINLVS' A
#
# COMPACT_ATOMS: atom_id res chain seq x y z
N MET A 1 -0.13 0.93 12.06
CA MET A 1 0.90 1.92 12.48
C MET A 1 0.99 3.07 11.47
N ASN A 2 1.11 2.78 10.16
CA ASN A 2 1.27 3.80 9.11
C ASN A 2 -0.01 4.63 8.84
N THR A 3 -1.19 4.02 9.02
CA THR A 3 -2.52 4.61 8.78
C THR A 3 -2.82 5.89 9.57
N LYS A 4 -2.26 6.03 10.78
CA LYS A 4 -2.64 7.10 11.71
C LYS A 4 -2.00 8.45 11.39
N LEU A 5 -0.83 8.44 10.73
CA LEU A 5 -0.02 9.63 10.46
C LEU A 5 -0.51 10.45 9.25
N VAL A 6 -1.10 9.75 8.26
CA VAL A 6 -1.61 10.37 7.03
C VAL A 6 -2.70 11.39 7.35
N SER A 7 -3.68 10.98 8.15
CA SER A 7 -4.85 11.79 8.50
C SER A 7 -4.55 13.04 9.34
N GLN A 8 -3.37 13.14 9.96
CA GLN A 8 -3.07 14.18 10.97
C GLN A 8 -2.11 15.27 10.50
N THR A 9 -1.37 15.07 9.40
CA THR A 9 -0.25 15.94 9.04
C THR A 9 -0.39 16.62 7.67
N GLY A 10 -1.26 16.11 6.78
CA GLY A 10 -1.35 16.60 5.40
C GLY A 10 -0.09 16.32 4.58
N LEU A 11 0.82 15.49 5.08
CA LEU A 11 2.05 15.09 4.41
C LEU A 11 1.77 13.93 3.46
N SER A 12 2.46 13.92 2.33
CA SER A 12 2.49 12.76 1.45
C SER A 12 3.28 11.64 2.12
N ILE A 13 2.62 10.49 2.34
CA ILE A 13 3.20 9.35 3.04
C ILE A 13 3.36 8.18 2.08
N LEU A 14 4.55 7.54 2.13
CA LEU A 14 4.81 6.25 1.50
C LEU A 14 4.72 5.14 2.53
N ALA A 15 3.86 4.14 2.30
CA ALA A 15 3.75 2.96 3.15
C ALA A 15 4.75 1.89 2.72
N SER A 16 5.69 1.47 3.57
CA SER A 16 6.81 0.58 3.18
C SER A 16 6.82 -0.82 3.78
N GLY A 17 5.76 -1.24 4.48
CA GLY A 17 5.75 -2.55 5.11
C GLY A 17 4.36 -3.02 5.55
N GLY A 18 4.19 -4.33 5.61
CA GLY A 18 2.95 -5.00 6.03
C GLY A 18 1.93 -5.24 4.91
N VAL A 19 2.26 -4.93 3.65
CA VAL A 19 1.38 -5.17 2.50
C VAL A 19 1.59 -6.59 1.99
N THR A 20 0.63 -7.47 2.28
CA THR A 20 0.69 -8.92 1.99
C THR A 20 -0.47 -9.43 1.16
N LYS A 21 -1.52 -8.62 0.97
CA LYS A 21 -2.67 -8.93 0.12
C LYS A 21 -3.14 -7.67 -0.62
N LEU A 22 -3.89 -7.86 -1.70
CA LEU A 22 -4.48 -6.77 -2.49
C LEU A 22 -5.39 -5.84 -1.66
N ASP A 23 -6.13 -6.38 -0.69
CA ASP A 23 -6.98 -5.57 0.20
C ASP A 23 -6.19 -4.52 0.98
N ASP A 24 -4.92 -4.80 1.34
CA ASP A 24 -4.07 -3.85 2.05
C ASP A 24 -3.81 -2.60 1.18
N LEU A 25 -3.74 -2.76 -0.15
CA LEU A 25 -3.58 -1.65 -1.10
C LEU A 25 -4.84 -0.79 -1.19
N ILE A 26 -6.03 -1.40 -1.15
CA ILE A 26 -7.31 -0.68 -1.14
C ILE A 26 -7.43 0.15 0.14
N GLU A 27 -7.07 -0.43 1.28
CA GLU A 27 -7.08 0.29 2.56
C GLU A 27 -6.12 1.49 2.49
N LEU A 28 -4.89 1.28 2.03
CA LEU A 28 -3.90 2.34 1.86
C LEU A 28 -4.37 3.46 0.92
N GLN A 29 -4.98 3.12 -0.22
CA GLN A 29 -5.55 4.09 -1.14
C GLN A 29 -6.68 4.89 -0.48
N THR A 30 -7.55 4.22 0.29
CA THR A 30 -8.66 4.86 1.01
C THR A 30 -8.15 5.82 2.08
N ILE A 31 -7.02 5.51 2.72
CA ILE A 31 -6.35 6.37 3.71
C ILE A 31 -5.72 7.61 3.04
N GLY A 32 -5.46 7.55 1.74
CA GLY A 32 -4.84 8.65 0.97
C GLY A 32 -3.32 8.68 1.08
N VAL A 33 -2.66 7.53 1.14
CA VAL A 33 -1.19 7.48 1.00
C VAL A 33 -0.78 7.86 -0.42
N GLU A 34 0.40 8.44 -0.57
CA GLU A 34 0.96 8.77 -1.89
C GLU A 34 1.39 7.52 -2.65
N GLY A 35 1.80 6.48 -1.93
CA GLY A 35 2.19 5.22 -2.52
C GLY A 35 2.52 4.15 -1.50
N ALA A 36 2.73 2.94 -2.01
CA ALA A 36 3.15 1.79 -1.23
C ALA A 36 4.42 1.17 -1.85
N ILE A 37 5.34 0.73 -1.00
CA ILE A 37 6.54 0.00 -1.39
C ILE A 37 6.31 -1.46 -1.02
N LEU A 38 6.26 -2.31 -2.06
CA LEU A 38 6.13 -3.75 -1.90
C LEU A 38 7.50 -4.41 -2.09
N GLY A 39 7.85 -5.29 -1.17
CA GLY A 39 9.10 -6.04 -1.19
C GLY A 39 8.83 -7.53 -1.21
N ARG A 40 8.96 -8.17 -0.04
CA ARG A 40 8.83 -9.63 0.11
C ARG A 40 7.57 -10.20 -0.54
N SER A 41 6.42 -9.57 -0.40
CA SER A 41 5.14 -10.05 -0.93
C SER A 41 5.11 -10.22 -2.46
N LEU A 42 5.89 -9.44 -3.20
CA LEU A 42 6.08 -9.66 -4.65
C LEU A 42 6.99 -10.86 -4.92
N TYR A 43 8.05 -11.03 -4.12
CA TYR A 43 9.00 -12.13 -4.30
C TYR A 43 8.44 -13.49 -3.87
N THR A 44 7.54 -13.52 -2.88
CA THR A 44 6.88 -14.74 -2.40
C THR A 44 5.63 -15.10 -3.19
N GLY A 45 5.16 -14.21 -4.09
CA GLY A 45 3.96 -14.40 -4.88
C GLY A 45 2.66 -14.21 -4.08
N ASP A 46 2.73 -13.59 -2.91
CA ASP A 46 1.54 -13.24 -2.12
C ASP A 46 0.70 -12.16 -2.84
N ILE A 47 1.36 -11.32 -3.63
CA ILE A 47 0.75 -10.30 -4.49
C ILE A 47 1.36 -10.41 -5.89
N ASP A 48 0.49 -10.49 -6.91
CA ASP A 48 0.89 -10.28 -8.30
C ASP A 48 1.01 -8.78 -8.60
N LEU A 49 2.11 -8.38 -9.24
CA LEU A 49 2.38 -6.97 -9.53
C LEU A 49 1.39 -6.39 -10.54
N SER A 50 1.00 -7.17 -11.55
CA SER A 50 0.06 -6.70 -12.57
C SER A 50 -1.33 -6.54 -11.98
N GLU A 51 -1.79 -7.46 -11.13
CA GLU A 51 -3.03 -7.31 -10.38
C GLU A 51 -3.00 -6.07 -9.47
N ALA A 52 -1.90 -5.87 -8.73
CA ALA A 52 -1.74 -4.72 -7.85
C ALA A 52 -1.83 -3.39 -8.60
N ILE A 53 -1.14 -3.26 -9.74
CA ILE A 53 -1.20 -2.04 -10.57
C ILE A 53 -2.61 -1.84 -11.11
N ASN A 54 -3.24 -2.87 -11.69
CA ASN A 54 -4.57 -2.76 -12.27
C ASN A 54 -5.65 -2.40 -11.22
N LEU A 55 -5.47 -2.82 -9.98
CA LEU A 55 -6.39 -2.54 -8.88
C LEU A 55 -6.37 -1.06 -8.45
N VAL A 56 -5.20 -0.41 -8.48
CA VAL A 56 -5.00 0.95 -7.92
C VAL A 56 -4.77 2.04 -8.98
N SER A 57 -4.81 1.67 -10.27
CA SER A 57 -4.70 2.61 -11.40
C SER A 57 -5.95 3.46 -11.61
#